data_AF-W9Y621-F1
#
_entry.id   AF-W9Y621-F1
#
_cell.length_a   1.000
_cell.length_b   1.000
_cell.length_c   1.000
_cell.angle_alpha   90.00
_cell.angle_beta   90.00
_cell.angle_gamma   90.00
#
_symmetry.space_group_name_H-M   'P 1'
#
loop_
_entity.id
_entity.type
_entity.pdbx_description
1 polymer ?
#
loop_
_entity_poly.entity_id
_entity_poly.type
_entity_poly.pdbx_seq_one_letter_code
_entity_poly.pdbx_strand_id
1 'polypeptide(L)'
;MKSLNAQLRKKGLEMVEEYVDPEFGPVYNIHAVKANLSNNDVAYRLYYAGEVTKWSASRRKAIEKASNRIKAAKAKADRELERSQTESTRSTPSTS
;
A
#
# COMPACT_ATOMS: atom_id res chain seq x y z
N MET A 1 -12.60 2.00 -5.46
CA MET A 1 -12.35 2.16 -6.92
C MET A 1 -12.67 3.54 -7.49
N LYS A 2 -13.69 4.27 -6.98
CA LYS A 2 -14.03 5.63 -7.45
C LYS A 2 -12.85 6.63 -7.43
N SER A 3 -11.90 6.48 -6.49
CA SER A 3 -10.72 7.35 -6.41
C SER A 3 -9.69 7.10 -7.51
N LEU A 4 -9.50 5.85 -7.96
CA LEU A 4 -8.51 5.50 -8.98
C LEU A 4 -8.97 5.97 -10.36
N ASN A 5 -10.22 5.69 -10.74
CA ASN A 5 -10.76 6.14 -12.03
C ASN A 5 -10.77 7.68 -12.12
N ALA A 6 -11.05 8.37 -11.01
CA ALA A 6 -10.94 9.84 -10.96
C ALA A 6 -9.50 10.35 -11.14
N GLN A 7 -8.50 9.63 -10.63
CA GLN A 7 -7.08 9.96 -10.85
C GLN A 7 -6.64 9.68 -12.28
N LEU A 8 -7.08 8.57 -12.87
CA LEU A 8 -6.82 8.21 -14.26
C LEU A 8 -7.45 9.22 -15.22
N ARG A 9 -8.69 9.66 -14.97
CA ARG A 9 -9.37 10.68 -15.78
C ARG A 9 -8.61 11.99 -15.82
N LYS A 10 -8.00 12.43 -14.71
CA LYS A 10 -7.11 13.61 -14.69
C LYS A 10 -5.86 13.46 -15.56
N LYS A 11 -5.46 12.22 -15.86
CA LYS A 11 -4.36 11.87 -16.77
C LYS A 11 -4.82 11.52 -18.18
N GLY A 12 -6.12 11.74 -18.48
CA GLY A 12 -6.73 11.45 -19.77
C GLY A 12 -6.88 9.95 -20.04
N LEU A 13 -6.96 9.14 -18.99
CA LEU A 13 -7.20 7.71 -19.05
C LEU A 13 -8.53 7.37 -18.36
N GLU A 14 -9.17 6.30 -18.78
CA GLU A 14 -10.42 5.83 -18.20
C GLU A 14 -10.33 4.33 -17.95
N MET A 15 -10.76 3.92 -16.76
CA MET A 15 -10.85 2.52 -16.38
C MET A 15 -12.30 2.06 -16.56
N VAL A 16 -12.49 1.04 -17.38
CA VAL A 16 -13.80 0.44 -17.71
C VAL A 16 -13.78 -1.00 -17.24
N GLU A 17 -14.81 -1.39 -16.48
CA GLU A 17 -15.00 -2.79 -16.07
C GLU A 17 -15.48 -3.59 -17.28
N GLU A 18 -14.80 -4.68 -17.60
CA GLU A 18 -15.13 -5.51 -18.76
C GLU A 18 -16.01 -6.69 -18.34
N TYR A 19 -15.54 -7.49 -17.40
CA TYR A 19 -16.26 -8.63 -16.83
C TYR A 19 -15.74 -8.96 -15.43
N VAL A 20 -16.46 -9.83 -14.72
CA VAL A 20 -16.05 -10.34 -13.42
C VAL A 20 -15.58 -11.78 -13.58
N ASP A 21 -14.28 -11.99 -13.40
CA ASP A 21 -13.68 -13.32 -13.36
C ASP A 21 -13.98 -13.99 -12.00
N PRO A 22 -14.49 -15.24 -11.96
CA PRO A 22 -14.80 -15.92 -10.71
C PRO A 22 -13.58 -16.20 -9.82
N GLU A 23 -12.39 -16.32 -10.39
CA GLU A 23 -11.14 -16.65 -9.71
C GLU A 23 -10.35 -15.40 -9.33
N PHE A 24 -10.33 -14.40 -10.23
CA PHE A 24 -9.51 -13.18 -10.07
C PHE A 24 -10.31 -11.92 -9.71
N GLY A 25 -11.64 -11.97 -9.75
CA GLY A 25 -12.52 -10.85 -9.49
C GLY A 25 -12.72 -9.93 -10.70
N PRO A 26 -13.14 -8.67 -10.50
CA PRO A 26 -13.47 -7.76 -11.59
C PRO A 26 -12.24 -7.37 -12.43
N VAL A 27 -12.33 -7.60 -13.73
CA VAL A 27 -11.33 -7.29 -14.74
C VAL A 27 -11.62 -5.92 -15.35
N TYR A 28 -10.60 -5.08 -15.44
CA TYR A 28 -10.70 -3.71 -15.93
C TYR A 28 -9.77 -3.48 -17.12
N ASN A 29 -10.29 -2.82 -18.15
CA ASN A 29 -9.49 -2.25 -19.23
C ASN A 29 -9.25 -0.76 -19.01
N ILE A 30 -8.11 -0.28 -19.50
CA ILE A 30 -7.73 1.13 -19.44
C ILE A 30 -7.66 1.68 -20.86
N HIS A 31 -8.44 2.72 -21.12
CA HIS A 31 -8.51 3.39 -22.40
C HIS A 31 -8.05 4.84 -22.31
N ALA A 32 -7.61 5.41 -23.42
CA ALA A 32 -7.42 6.84 -23.54
C ALA A 32 -8.77 7.55 -23.73
N VAL A 33 -8.98 8.65 -23.00
CA VAL A 33 -10.19 9.47 -23.11
C VAL A 33 -10.21 10.30 -24.41
N LYS A 34 -9.03 10.65 -24.93
CA LYS A 34 -8.91 11.40 -26.20
C LYS A 34 -8.74 10.42 -27.36
N ALA A 35 -9.43 10.73 -28.47
CA ALA A 35 -9.19 10.06 -29.75
C ALA A 35 -7.74 10.27 -30.22
N ASN A 36 -7.23 9.33 -31.02
CA ASN A 36 -5.88 9.30 -31.61
C ASN A 36 -4.69 9.06 -30.66
N LEU A 37 -4.92 8.47 -29.48
CA LEU A 37 -3.84 7.96 -28.63
C LEU A 37 -3.63 6.48 -28.92
N SER A 38 -2.38 6.09 -29.16
CA SER A 38 -2.03 4.68 -29.36
C SER A 38 -1.99 3.93 -28.03
N ASN A 39 -2.03 2.60 -28.09
CA ASN A 39 -1.83 1.76 -26.90
C ASN A 39 -0.45 2.01 -26.24
N ASN A 40 0.56 2.36 -27.03
CA ASN A 40 1.87 2.75 -26.50
C ASN A 40 1.77 4.05 -25.68
N ASP A 41 1.02 5.05 -26.14
CA ASP A 41 0.83 6.30 -25.40
C ASP A 41 0.11 6.06 -24.06
N VAL A 42 -0.88 5.16 -24.05
CA VAL A 42 -1.56 4.73 -22.82
C VAL A 42 -0.58 4.07 -21.85
N ALA A 43 0.23 3.13 -22.35
CA ALA A 43 1.25 2.45 -21.56
C ALA A 43 2.27 3.43 -20.97
N TYR A 44 2.77 4.38 -21.79
CA TYR A 44 3.70 5.42 -21.33
C TYR A 44 3.07 6.31 -20.24
N ARG A 45 1.81 6.71 -20.39
CA ARG A 45 1.12 7.53 -19.38
C ARG A 45 0.92 6.79 -18.07
N LEU A 46 0.55 5.51 -18.12
CA LEU A 46 0.41 4.66 -16.95
C LEU A 46 1.76 4.47 -16.24
N TYR A 47 2.79 4.12 -16.99
CA TYR A 47 4.14 3.95 -16.48
C TYR A 47 4.64 5.23 -15.79
N TYR A 48 4.52 6.37 -16.47
CA TYR A 48 4.95 7.65 -15.91
C TYR A 48 4.15 8.05 -14.67
N ALA A 49 2.82 7.87 -14.67
CA ALA A 49 1.99 8.13 -13.50
C ALA A 49 2.38 7.25 -12.30
N GLY A 50 2.70 5.97 -12.55
CA GLY A 50 3.21 5.04 -11.55
C GLY A 50 4.54 5.48 -10.96
N GLU A 51 5.52 5.81 -11.81
CA GLU A 51 6.85 6.24 -11.38
C GLU A 51 6.80 7.57 -10.61
N VAL A 52 6.04 8.56 -11.07
CA VAL A 52 5.86 9.83 -10.32
C VAL A 52 5.27 9.58 -8.94
N THR A 53 4.28 8.67 -8.85
CA THR A 53 3.64 8.34 -7.57
C THR A 53 4.60 7.62 -6.63
N LYS A 54 5.40 6.68 -7.17
CA LYS A 54 6.43 5.92 -6.44
C LYS A 54 7.43 6.84 -5.73
N TRP A 55 7.87 7.90 -6.41
CA TRP A 55 8.87 8.86 -5.90
C TRP A 55 8.26 10.09 -5.18
N SER A 56 6.94 10.20 -5.14
CA SER A 56 6.24 11.33 -4.53
C SER A 56 6.58 11.50 -3.04
N ALA A 57 6.67 12.76 -2.59
CA ALA A 57 6.94 13.08 -1.19
C ALA A 57 5.84 12.55 -0.25
N SER A 58 4.58 12.57 -0.71
CA SER A 58 3.44 12.03 0.02
C SER A 58 3.60 10.53 0.28
N ARG A 59 3.94 9.74 -0.76
CA ARG A 59 4.18 8.29 -0.60
C ARG A 59 5.35 8.02 0.33
N ARG A 60 6.45 8.76 0.22
CA ARG A 60 7.62 8.63 1.13
C ARG A 60 7.22 8.86 2.59
N LYS A 61 6.48 9.94 2.89
CA LYS A 61 5.96 10.21 4.25
C LYS A 61 5.02 9.11 4.76
N ALA A 62 4.18 8.57 3.89
CA ALA A 62 3.28 7.47 4.24
C ALA A 62 4.05 6.19 4.61
N ILE A 63 5.09 5.84 3.84
CA ILE A 63 5.98 4.71 4.12
C ILE A 63 6.71 4.92 5.44
N GLU A 64 7.27 6.11 5.67
CA GLU A 64 7.96 6.43 6.92
C GLU A 64 7.03 6.32 8.13
N LYS A 65 5.81 6.87 8.05
CA LYS A 65 4.80 6.77 9.10
C LYS A 65 4.42 5.31 9.39
N ALA A 66 4.24 4.50 8.34
CA ALA A 66 3.93 3.08 8.49
C ALA A 66 5.10 2.31 9.14
N SER A 67 6.33 2.58 8.70
CA SER A 67 7.55 1.99 9.27
C SER A 67 7.71 2.34 10.76
N ASN A 68 7.50 3.60 11.12
CA ASN A 68 7.57 4.05 12.51
C ASN A 68 6.50 3.39 13.39
N ARG A 69 5.29 3.17 12.86
CA ARG A 69 4.23 2.42 13.57
C ARG A 69 4.62 0.97 13.82
N ILE A 70 5.20 0.29 12.82
CA ILE A 70 5.64 -1.10 12.96
C ILE A 70 6.78 -1.19 13.99
N LYS A 71 7.76 -0.28 13.93
CA LYS A 71 8.85 -0.21 14.90
C LYS A 71 8.34 0.04 16.32
N ALA A 72 7.40 0.97 16.49
CA ALA A 72 6.80 1.26 17.79
C ALA A 72 6.00 0.07 18.35
N ALA A 73 5.24 -0.62 17.49
CA ALA A 73 4.51 -1.82 17.89
C ALA A 73 5.46 -2.95 18.31
N LYS A 74 6.55 -3.17 17.56
CA LYS A 74 7.58 -4.16 17.90
C LYS A 74 8.28 -3.82 19.22
N ALA A 75 8.72 -2.58 19.41
CA ALA A 75 9.37 -2.15 20.64
C ALA A 75 8.45 -2.28 21.87
N LYS A 76 7.14 -2.04 21.72
CA LYS A 76 6.17 -2.26 22.78
C LYS A 76 6.05 -3.74 23.13
N ALA A 77 5.96 -4.62 22.13
CA ALA A 77 5.90 -6.06 22.33
C ALA A 77 7.16 -6.61 23.01
N ASP A 78 8.35 -6.15 22.59
CA ASP A 78 9.62 -6.56 23.19
C ASP A 78 9.71 -6.13 24.66
N ARG A 79 9.27 -4.91 24.99
CA ARG A 79 9.22 -4.43 26.39
C ARG A 79 8.24 -5.23 27.26
N GLU A 80 7.12 -5.66 26.70
CA GLU A 80 6.13 -6.47 27.40
C GLU A 80 6.63 -7.92 27.63
N LEU A 81 7.40 -8.45 26.68
CA LEU A 81 8.11 -9.72 26.82
C LEU A 81 9.16 -9.66 27.93
N GLU A 82 10.03 -8.63 27.94
CA GLU A 82 11.05 -8.43 28.98
C GLU A 82 10.44 -8.26 30.37
N ARG A 83 9.32 -7.52 30.46
CA ARG A 83 8.57 -7.38 31.71
C ARG A 83 8.04 -8.72 32.20
N SER A 84 7.47 -9.54 31.31
CA SER A 84 6.94 -10.86 31.66
C SER A 84 8.04 -11.85 32.07
N GLN A 85 9.22 -11.75 31.46
CA GLN A 85 10.39 -12.58 31.82
C GLN A 85 11.01 -12.18 33.16
N THR A 86 11.14 -10.88 33.44
CA THR A 86 11.66 -10.38 34.73
C THR A 86 10.69 -10.62 35.89
N GLU A 87 9.39 -10.65 35.62
CA GLU A 87 8.37 -11.01 36.61
C GLU A 87 8.38 -12.52 36.92
N SER A 88 8.66 -13.37 35.92
CA SER A 88 8.80 -14.82 36.10
C SER A 88 10.07 -15.23 36.87
N THR A 89 11.19 -14.51 36.72
CA THR A 89 12.44 -14.79 37.46
C THR A 89 12.43 -14.27 38.90
N ARG A 90 11.52 -13.35 39.24
CA ARG A 90 11.36 -12.82 40.61
C ARG A 90 10.56 -13.76 41.53
N SER A 91 9.83 -14.73 40.98
CA SER A 91 8.86 -15.56 41.71
C SER A 91 9.40 -16.91 42.21
N THR A 92 10.71 -17.18 42.18
CA THR A 92 11.29 -18.33 42.90
C THR A 92 11.91 -17.89 44.24
N PRO A 93 11.15 -17.85 45.35
CA PRO A 93 11.75 -17.81 46.67
C PRO A 93 12.34 -19.20 46.97
N SER A 94 13.66 -19.22 47.10
CA SER A 94 14.43 -20.31 47.71
C SER A 94 13.79 -20.67 49.05
N THR A 95 13.22 -21.86 49.18
CA THR A 95 12.87 -22.42 50.49
C THR A 95 13.97 -23.40 50.86
N SER A 96 14.63 -23.08 51.98
CA SER A 96 15.74 -23.80 52.61
C SER A 96 15.41 -25.22 53.04
#